data_AF-A0A539DNF8-F1
#
_entry.id   AF-A0A539DNF8-F1
#
_cell.length_a   1.000
_cell.length_b   1.000
_cell.length_c   1.000
_cell.angle_alpha   90.00
_cell.angle_beta   90.00
_cell.angle_gamma   90.00
#
_symmetry.space_group_name_H-M   'P 1'
#
loop_
_entity.id
_entity.type
_entity.pdbx_description
1 polymer ?
#
loop_
_entity_poly.entity_id
_entity_poly.type
_entity_poly.pdbx_seq_one_letter_code
_entity_poly.pdbx_strand_id
1 'polypeptide(L)'
;MAVSILEILKEAVAEQASDILITAGSPVTFHVFGQLIPYDADWILSGTETQDLIYQFMTMEQRKIFENERDIDLAYHIPGLA
;
A
#
# COMPACT_ATOMS: atom_id res chain seq x y z
N MET A 1 -11.79 -11.68 -0.77
CA MET A 1 -11.77 -11.22 0.63
C MET A 1 -11.40 -9.74 0.59
N ALA A 2 -12.01 -8.88 1.40
CA ALA A 2 -11.58 -7.48 1.45
C ALA A 2 -10.30 -7.43 2.29
N VAL A 3 -9.15 -7.29 1.65
CA VAL A 3 -7.85 -7.17 2.33
C VAL A 3 -7.74 -5.75 2.89
N SER A 4 -7.39 -5.62 4.17
CA SER A 4 -7.23 -4.33 4.82
C SER A 4 -5.80 -3.83 4.64
N ILE A 5 -5.65 -2.57 4.21
CA ILE A 5 -4.32 -1.95 4.15
C ILE A 5 -3.64 -1.89 5.52
N LEU A 6 -4.43 -1.83 6.60
CA LEU A 6 -3.91 -1.83 7.97
C LEU A 6 -3.20 -3.15 8.31
N GLU A 7 -3.66 -4.28 7.78
CA GLU A 7 -3.02 -5.58 7.99
C GLU A 7 -1.68 -5.63 7.26
N ILE A 8 -1.64 -5.15 6.01
CA ILE A 8 -0.40 -5.06 5.21
C ILE A 8 0.63 -4.17 5.93
N LEU A 9 0.21 -3.01 6.45
CA LEU A 9 1.11 -2.10 7.18
C LEU A 9 1.64 -2.71 8.49
N LYS A 10 0.79 -3.45 9.21
CA LYS A 10 1.21 -4.18 10.43
C LYS A 10 2.26 -5.23 10.11
N GLU A 11 2.03 -5.99 9.05
CA GLU A 11 2.99 -7.01 8.61
C GLU A 11 4.30 -6.37 8.15
N ALA A 12 4.23 -5.28 7.37
CA ALA A 12 5.42 -4.56 6.93
C ALA A 12 6.29 -4.08 8.10
N VAL A 13 5.67 -3.55 9.17
CA VAL A 13 6.39 -3.16 10.39
C VAL A 13 6.97 -4.37 11.11
N ALA A 14 6.22 -5.47 11.23
CA ALA A 14 6.69 -6.70 11.87
C ALA A 14 7.91 -7.31 11.13
N GLU A 15 7.89 -7.26 9.80
CA GLU A 15 8.96 -7.71 8.90
C GLU A 15 10.10 -6.69 8.74
N GLN A 16 10.04 -5.55 9.44
CA GLN A 16 11.02 -4.46 9.35
C GLN A 16 11.24 -3.94 7.91
N ALA A 17 10.17 -3.92 7.12
CA ALA A 17 10.17 -3.34 5.79
C ALA A 17 10.43 -1.84 5.85
N SER A 18 11.33 -1.35 5.01
CA SER A 18 11.55 0.09 4.82
C SER A 18 10.49 0.72 3.92
N ASP A 19 10.00 -0.06 2.95
CA ASP A 19 9.06 0.41 1.94
C ASP A 19 8.04 -0.68 1.60
N ILE A 20 6.86 -0.25 1.17
CA ILE A 20 5.81 -1.11 0.62
C ILE A 20 5.55 -0.65 -0.82
N LEU A 21 5.70 -1.56 -1.76
CA LEU A 21 5.42 -1.34 -3.18
C LEU A 21 4.03 -1.90 -3.50
N ILE A 22 3.15 -1.05 -4.01
CA ILE A 22 1.78 -1.41 -4.41
C ILE A 22 1.61 -1.00 -5.88
N THR A 23 1.59 -2.00 -6.77
CA THR A 23 1.58 -1.78 -8.22
C THR A 23 0.59 -2.74 -8.88
N ALA A 24 -0.28 -2.23 -9.76
CA ALA A 24 -1.17 -3.08 -10.54
C ALA A 24 -0.37 -4.04 -11.45
N GLY A 25 -0.82 -5.30 -11.54
CA GLY A 25 -0.14 -6.36 -12.26
C GLY A 25 1.04 -6.98 -11.50
N SER A 26 1.18 -6.70 -10.20
CA SER A 26 2.22 -7.25 -9.33
C SER A 26 1.67 -7.54 -7.93
N PRO A 27 2.33 -8.41 -7.15
CA PRO A 27 1.98 -8.57 -5.75
C PRO A 27 2.39 -7.34 -4.93
N VAL A 28 1.71 -7.12 -3.81
CA VAL A 28 2.21 -6.22 -2.77
C VAL A 28 3.58 -6.72 -2.33
N THR A 29 4.58 -5.85 -2.35
CA THR A 29 5.97 -6.25 -2.13
C THR A 29 6.59 -5.38 -1.04
N PHE A 30 7.20 -6.02 -0.05
CA PHE A 30 7.98 -5.36 0.98
C PHE A 30 9.43 -5.24 0.55
N HIS A 31 10.02 -4.09 0.81
CA HIS A 31 11.46 -3.91 0.70
C HIS A 31 12.08 -4.07 2.09
N VAL A 32 12.79 -5.18 2.30
CA VAL A 32 13.36 -5.58 3.59
C VAL A 32 14.86 -5.77 3.42
N PHE A 33 15.66 -4.93 4.08
CA PHE A 33 17.14 -4.98 4.04
C PHE A 33 17.74 -5.11 2.62
N GLY A 34 17.19 -4.39 1.64
CA GLY A 34 17.67 -4.42 0.25
C GLY A 34 17.05 -5.51 -0.63
N GLN A 35 16.12 -6.31 -0.09
CA GLN A 35 15.45 -7.40 -0.79
C GLN A 35 13.97 -7.10 -1.01
N LEU A 36 13.45 -7.54 -2.15
CA LEU A 36 12.04 -7.45 -2.49
C LEU A 36 11.35 -8.77 -2.15
N ILE A 37 10.45 -8.74 -1.16
CA ILE A 37 9.76 -9.91 -0.63
C ILE A 37 8.25 -9.70 -0.85
N PRO A 38 7.59 -10.52 -1.69
CA PRO A 38 6.14 -10.44 -1.85
C PRO A 38 5.43 -10.74 -0.53
N TYR A 39 4.44 -9.93 -0.16
CA TYR A 39 3.54 -10.19 0.97
C TYR A 39 2.73 -11.47 0.73
N ASP A 40 2.20 -11.60 -0.49
CA ASP A 40 1.56 -12.80 -1.01
C ASP A 40 1.93 -12.90 -2.49
N ALA A 41 2.68 -13.93 -2.87
CA ALA A 41 3.19 -14.09 -4.22
C ALA A 41 2.10 -14.49 -5.25
N ASP A 42 1.02 -15.12 -4.79
CA ASP A 42 -0.08 -15.58 -5.65
C ASP A 42 -1.14 -14.48 -5.86
N TRP A 43 -1.18 -13.49 -4.97
CA TRP A 43 -2.09 -12.35 -5.08
C TRP A 43 -1.53 -11.24 -5.96
N ILE A 44 -1.83 -11.33 -7.27
CA ILE A 44 -1.49 -10.29 -8.25
C ILE A 44 -2.59 -9.23 -8.28
N LEU A 45 -2.24 -7.98 -7.96
CA LEU A 45 -3.22 -6.90 -7.89
C LEU A 45 -3.79 -6.54 -9.26
N SER A 46 -5.12 -6.52 -9.38
CA SER A 46 -5.77 -5.84 -10.50
C SER A 46 -5.71 -4.31 -10.35
N GLY A 47 -5.95 -3.57 -11.44
CA GLY A 47 -6.00 -2.10 -11.37
C GLY A 47 -7.05 -1.58 -10.38
N THR A 48 -8.19 -2.25 -10.29
CA THR A 48 -9.26 -1.89 -9.33
C THR A 48 -8.84 -2.16 -7.90
N GLU A 49 -8.23 -3.32 -7.61
CA GLU A 49 -7.75 -3.61 -6.25
C GLU A 49 -6.62 -2.68 -5.81
N THR A 50 -5.68 -2.35 -6.70
CA THR A 50 -4.63 -1.36 -6.42
C THR A 50 -5.26 -0.02 -6.05
N GLN A 51 -6.24 0.45 -6.84
CA GLN A 51 -6.95 1.69 -6.57
C GLN A 51 -7.68 1.65 -5.22
N ASP A 52 -8.41 0.57 -4.94
CA ASP A 52 -9.14 0.38 -3.69
C ASP A 52 -8.21 0.34 -2.47
N LEU A 53 -7.01 -0.23 -2.60
CA LEU A 53 -5.99 -0.22 -1.55
C LEU A 53 -5.45 1.20 -1.30
N ILE A 54 -4.99 1.89 -2.35
CA ILE A 54 -4.38 3.22 -2.16
C ILE A 54 -5.40 4.26 -1.66
N TYR A 55 -6.67 4.10 -2.02
CA TYR A 55 -7.75 4.97 -1.57
C TYR A 55 -8.05 4.83 -0.08
N GLN A 56 -7.67 3.73 0.57
CA GLN A 56 -7.77 3.60 2.02
C GLN A 56 -6.83 4.58 2.75
N PHE A 57 -5.77 5.07 2.11
CA PHE A 57 -4.88 6.10 2.65
C PHE A 57 -5.37 7.54 2.44
N MET A 58 -6.35 7.74 1.56
CA MET A 58 -6.70 9.06 1.05
C MET A 58 -8.08 9.53 1.53
N THR A 59 -8.12 10.76 2.02
CA THR A 59 -9.37 11.52 2.17
C THR A 59 -10.00 11.81 0.80
N MET A 60 -11.28 12.17 0.78
CA MET A 60 -11.96 12.53 -0.49
C MET A 60 -11.27 13.70 -1.22
N GLU A 61 -10.73 14.68 -0.48
CA GLU A 61 -10.00 15.81 -1.08
C GLU A 61 -8.68 15.36 -1.71
N GLN A 62 -7.91 14.51 -1.02
CA GLN A 62 -6.67 13.93 -1.55
C GLN A 62 -6.92 13.06 -2.78
N ARG A 63 -8.00 12.27 -2.81
CA ARG A 63 -8.37 11.48 -4.00
C ARG A 63 -8.64 12.37 -5.20
N LYS A 64 -9.34 13.50 -4.99
CA LYS A 64 -9.60 14.46 -6.06
C LYS A 64 -8.31 15.07 -6.60
N ILE A 65 -7.35 15.39 -5.74
CA ILE A 65 -6.02 15.86 -6.15
C ILE A 65 -5.32 14.78 -6.98
N PHE A 66 -5.24 13.56 -6.45
CA PHE A 66 -4.61 12.43 -7.13
C PHE A 66 -5.24 12.11 -8.50
N GLU A 67 -6.57 12.15 -8.62
CA GLU A 67 -7.26 11.89 -9.89
C GLU A 67 -7.00 12.96 -10.95
N ASN A 68 -6.88 14.23 -10.54
CA ASN A 68 -6.62 15.35 -11.45
C ASN A 68 -5.14 15.45 -11.84
N GLU A 69 -4.25 15.39 -10.84
CA GLU A 69 -2.81 15.62 -11.01
C GLU A 69 -2.06 14.34 -11.36
N ARG A 70 -2.68 13.17 -11.20
CA ARG A 70 -2.11 11.83 -11.42
C ARG A 70 -0.96 11.46 -10.47
N ASP A 71 -0.78 12.25 -9.42
CA ASP A 71 0.22 12.03 -8.37
C ASP A 71 -0.20 12.73 -7.07
N ILE A 72 0.28 12.22 -5.93
CA ILE A 72 0.11 12.88 -4.64
C ILE A 72 1.14 12.39 -3.63
N ASP A 73 1.78 13.33 -2.93
CA ASP A 73 2.56 13.05 -1.72
C ASP A 73 1.71 13.34 -0.48
N LEU A 74 1.65 12.38 0.45
CA LEU A 74 0.89 12.51 1.69
C LEU A 74 1.56 11.77 2.85
N ALA A 75 1.18 12.14 4.07
CA ALA A 75 1.55 11.43 5.28
C ALA A 75 0.31 10.77 5.90
N TYR A 76 0.46 9.53 6.35
CA TYR A 76 -0.56 8.77 7.05
C TYR A 76 0.01 8.23 8.35
N HIS A 77 -0.68 8.47 9.47
CA HIS A 77 -0.21 8.06 10.79
C HIS A 77 -1.22 7.10 11.43
N ILE A 78 -0.74 5.93 11.85
CA ILE A 78 -1.51 4.93 12.59
C ILE A 78 -1.00 4.92 14.03
N PRO A 79 -1.80 5.40 15.00
CA PRO A 79 -1.39 5.40 16.40
C PRO A 79 -0.96 4.01 16.89
N GLY A 80 0.24 3.93 17.45
CA GLY A 80 0.76 2.71 18.09
C GLY A 80 1.26 1.63 17.12
N LEU A 81 1.42 1.95 15.83
CA LEU A 81 2.01 1.03 14.86
C LEU A 81 3.53 1.21 14.72
N ALA A 82 3.97 2.40 14.37
CA ALA A 82 5.38 2.81 14.28
C ALA A 82 5.48 4.35 14.25
#